data_AF-A0AAP9UDT4-F1
#
_entry.id   AF-A0AAP9UDT4-F1
#
_cell.length_a   1.000
_cell.length_b   1.000
_cell.length_c   1.000
_cell.angle_alpha   90.00
_cell.angle_beta   90.00
_cell.angle_gamma   90.00
#
_symmetry.space_group_name_H-M   'P 1'
#
loop_
_entity.id
_entity.type
_entity.pdbx_description
1 polymer ?
#
loop_
_entity_poly.entity_id
_entity_poly.type
_entity_poly.pdbx_seq_one_letter_code
_entity_poly.pdbx_strand_id
1 'polypeptide(L)'
;MNALKKISKLLSKNTSVFVIAVAIVTFFIPELFTWVRGTNQTIILGIIMFGMGLTLTTQDFKILAQRPLDIFIGALAQYTVMPLLAYTVGTLLGLPNEIKIGLVLVGCCPGGVSSNIMSFLCKGDVPFSVGMTTASTLLSPILTPVLVLFLAGAQIEVNAIGMFKSIIQSVIIPIVIGFTLNYFFGEKREFKDIQEVMPGVSVTGLAFIVGGVISLQGQNFFKSGVLIFIAVLLHNGLGYLLGYGVGVLTKMSTAKKRTISIEVGMQNAGLATNLATAHFAATPQAAVACAVSCVWHSISGTILAGLYAKFDEKKDKNQISDIEAISE
;
A
#
# COMPACT_ATOMS: atom_id res chain seq x y z
N MET A 1 14.90 4.97 -24.46
CA MET A 1 13.98 5.53 -23.45
C MET A 1 12.50 5.18 -23.70
N ASN A 2 11.95 5.44 -24.89
CA ASN A 2 10.52 5.21 -25.18
C ASN A 2 10.03 3.76 -24.94
N ALA A 3 10.86 2.75 -25.27
CA ALA A 3 10.53 1.35 -25.00
C ALA A 3 10.39 1.06 -23.49
N LEU A 4 11.32 1.55 -22.68
CA LEU A 4 11.28 1.40 -21.21
C LEU A 4 10.05 2.07 -20.61
N LYS A 5 9.68 3.26 -21.08
CA LYS A 5 8.44 3.95 -20.65
C LYS A 5 7.19 3.13 -20.99
N LYS A 6 7.13 2.52 -22.18
CA LYS A 6 6.01 1.64 -22.57
C LYS A 6 5.94 0.41 -21.68
N ILE A 7 7.07 -0.23 -21.38
CA ILE A 7 7.15 -1.38 -20.47
C ILE A 7 6.70 -0.97 -19.06
N SER A 8 7.19 0.16 -18.54
CA SER A 8 6.78 0.70 -17.23
C SER A 8 5.27 0.90 -17.14
N LYS A 9 4.66 1.53 -18.15
CA LYS A 9 3.21 1.72 -18.24
C LYS A 9 2.46 0.38 -18.31
N LEU A 10 2.97 -0.58 -19.07
CA LEU A 10 2.37 -1.91 -19.18
C LEU A 10 2.38 -2.66 -17.84
N LEU A 11 3.51 -2.65 -17.13
CA LEU A 11 3.65 -3.28 -15.81
C LEU A 11 2.76 -2.60 -14.78
N SER A 12 2.78 -1.26 -14.72
CA SER A 12 1.94 -0.49 -13.80
C SER A 12 0.45 -0.72 -14.03
N LYS A 13 0.00 -0.73 -15.30
CA LYS A 13 -1.39 -1.01 -15.66
C LYS A 13 -1.82 -2.43 -15.28
N ASN A 14 -0.91 -3.40 -15.35
CA ASN A 14 -1.19 -4.81 -15.08
C ASN A 14 -0.52 -5.31 -13.80
N THR A 15 -0.38 -4.44 -12.79
CA THR A 15 0.37 -4.72 -11.55
C THR A 15 -0.05 -6.04 -10.92
N SER A 16 -1.35 -6.23 -10.70
CA SER A 16 -1.88 -7.44 -10.05
C SER A 16 -1.58 -8.70 -10.86
N VAL A 17 -1.77 -8.66 -12.18
CA VAL A 17 -1.50 -9.82 -13.05
C VAL A 17 -0.02 -10.19 -13.02
N PHE A 18 0.87 -9.18 -13.08
CA PHE A 18 2.30 -9.40 -13.06
C PHE A 18 2.79 -9.98 -11.72
N VAL A 19 2.33 -9.42 -10.59
CA VAL A 19 2.70 -9.92 -9.26
C VAL A 19 2.16 -11.35 -9.04
N ILE A 20 0.93 -11.65 -9.47
CA ILE A 20 0.37 -13.01 -9.41
C ILE A 20 1.19 -13.97 -10.27
N ALA A 21 1.55 -13.58 -11.50
CA ALA A 21 2.34 -14.41 -12.39
C ALA A 21 3.71 -14.74 -11.77
N VAL A 22 4.38 -13.75 -11.18
CA VAL A 22 5.63 -13.99 -10.43
C VAL A 22 5.38 -14.94 -9.27
N ALA A 23 4.36 -14.72 -8.44
CA ALA A 23 4.05 -15.62 -7.32
C ALA A 23 3.80 -17.08 -7.76
N ILE A 24 3.06 -17.29 -8.85
CA ILE A 24 2.80 -18.63 -9.41
C ILE A 24 4.11 -19.27 -9.92
N VAL A 25 4.90 -18.53 -10.71
CA VAL A 25 6.18 -19.04 -11.24
C VAL A 25 7.13 -19.39 -10.10
N THR A 26 7.25 -18.52 -9.09
CA THR A 26 8.10 -18.78 -7.93
C THR A 26 7.62 -19.96 -7.10
N PHE A 27 6.31 -20.19 -7.03
CA PHE A 27 5.77 -21.35 -6.31
C PHE A 27 6.27 -22.67 -6.91
N PHE A 28 6.33 -22.78 -8.24
CA PHE A 28 6.84 -23.98 -8.93
C PHE A 28 8.36 -24.01 -9.03
N ILE A 29 9.03 -22.86 -9.10
CA ILE A 29 10.49 -22.75 -9.21
C ILE A 29 11.02 -21.77 -8.14
N PRO A 30 11.09 -22.18 -6.87
CA PRO A 30 11.48 -21.30 -5.76
C PRO A 30 12.87 -20.70 -5.91
N GLU A 31 13.80 -21.44 -6.53
CA GLU A 31 15.21 -21.06 -6.69
C GLU A 31 15.40 -19.68 -7.34
N LEU A 32 14.49 -19.29 -8.25
CA LEU A 32 14.51 -18.02 -8.98
C LEU A 32 14.52 -16.78 -8.09
N PHE A 33 13.96 -16.88 -6.87
CA PHE A 33 13.78 -15.74 -5.96
C PHE A 33 14.40 -15.92 -4.59
N THR A 34 15.20 -16.99 -4.38
CA THR A 34 15.90 -17.23 -3.11
C THR A 34 16.86 -16.09 -2.72
N TRP A 35 17.31 -15.32 -3.70
CA TRP A 35 18.15 -14.13 -3.51
C TRP A 35 17.39 -12.95 -2.92
N VAL A 36 16.05 -12.92 -2.97
CA VAL A 36 15.21 -11.85 -2.43
C VAL A 36 14.90 -12.10 -0.96
N ARG A 37 15.92 -11.92 -0.11
CA ARG A 37 15.81 -12.06 1.34
C ARG A 37 16.78 -11.12 2.07
N GLY A 38 16.50 -10.83 3.33
CA GLY A 38 17.35 -9.99 4.18
C GLY A 38 17.68 -8.65 3.54
N THR A 39 18.97 -8.33 3.44
CA THR A 39 19.46 -7.05 2.90
C THR A 39 18.99 -6.80 1.47
N ASN A 40 18.92 -7.82 0.60
CA ASN A 40 18.48 -7.65 -0.78
C ASN A 40 17.01 -7.20 -0.84
N GLN A 41 16.15 -7.81 -0.03
CA GLN A 41 14.74 -7.38 0.07
C GLN A 41 14.63 -5.93 0.58
N THR A 42 15.48 -5.56 1.54
CA THR A 42 15.53 -4.19 2.08
C THR A 42 16.00 -3.19 1.03
N ILE A 43 16.98 -3.55 0.19
CA ILE A 43 17.45 -2.74 -0.94
C ILE A 43 16.34 -2.58 -1.98
N ILE A 44 15.63 -3.66 -2.33
CA ILE A 44 14.52 -3.60 -3.28
C ILE A 44 13.43 -2.64 -2.75
N LEU A 45 13.05 -2.76 -1.47
CA LEU A 45 12.13 -1.81 -0.84
C LEU A 45 12.67 -0.38 -0.91
N GLY A 46 13.96 -0.19 -0.61
CA GLY A 46 14.62 1.10 -0.70
C GLY A 46 14.54 1.70 -2.11
N ILE A 47 14.69 0.91 -3.17
CA ILE A 47 14.54 1.36 -4.56
C ILE A 47 13.10 1.79 -4.85
N ILE A 48 12.11 1.04 -4.35
CA ILE A 48 10.68 1.40 -4.48
C ILE A 48 10.43 2.77 -3.80
N MET A 49 10.90 2.92 -2.56
CA MET A 49 10.72 4.14 -1.77
C MET A 49 11.51 5.33 -2.34
N PHE A 50 12.68 5.08 -2.90
CA PHE A 50 13.44 6.06 -3.68
C PHE A 50 12.65 6.52 -4.91
N GLY A 51 12.03 5.60 -5.65
CA GLY A 51 11.16 5.91 -6.78
C GLY A 51 9.97 6.79 -6.41
N MET A 52 9.35 6.51 -5.26
CA MET A 52 8.32 7.39 -4.69
C MET A 52 8.88 8.79 -4.43
N GLY A 53 10.05 8.89 -3.78
CA GLY A 53 10.74 10.16 -3.54
C GLY A 53 11.03 10.95 -4.81
N LEU A 54 11.47 10.27 -5.87
CA LEU A 54 11.70 10.90 -7.19
C LEU A 54 10.44 11.54 -7.78
N THR A 55 9.24 11.09 -7.40
CA THR A 55 7.97 11.64 -7.90
C THR A 55 7.35 12.69 -6.97
N LEU A 56 7.87 12.84 -5.75
CA LEU A 56 7.33 13.76 -4.76
C LEU A 56 7.79 15.20 -5.04
N THR A 57 6.86 16.15 -5.02
CA THR A 57 7.09 17.55 -5.38
C THR A 57 6.88 18.48 -4.19
N THR A 58 7.39 19.72 -4.28
CA THR A 58 7.12 20.75 -3.26
C THR A 58 5.63 21.11 -3.17
N GLN A 59 4.88 20.90 -4.25
CA GLN A 59 3.43 21.10 -4.27
C GLN A 59 2.70 20.12 -3.35
N ASP A 60 3.23 18.90 -3.18
CA ASP A 60 2.64 17.89 -2.29
C ASP A 60 2.74 18.32 -0.82
N PHE A 61 3.87 18.90 -0.42
CA PHE A 61 4.04 19.52 0.90
C PHE A 61 3.19 20.79 1.06
N LYS A 62 2.97 21.54 -0.02
CA LYS A 62 2.07 22.70 0.01
C LYS A 62 0.62 22.26 0.25
N ILE A 63 0.19 21.15 -0.35
CA ILE A 63 -1.14 20.58 -0.10
C ILE A 63 -1.29 20.21 1.38
N LEU A 64 -0.23 19.66 2.00
CA LEU A 64 -0.19 19.37 3.44
C LEU A 64 -0.48 20.62 4.30
N ALA A 65 0.14 21.74 3.94
CA ALA A 65 -0.05 23.02 4.63
C ALA A 65 -1.42 23.68 4.33
N GLN A 66 -1.98 23.46 3.15
CA GLN A 66 -3.25 24.08 2.72
C GLN A 66 -4.49 23.35 3.24
N ARG A 67 -4.40 22.04 3.51
CA ARG A 67 -5.53 21.21 3.94
C ARG A 67 -5.21 20.40 5.22
N PRO A 68 -4.74 21.05 6.30
CA PRO A 68 -4.20 20.36 7.47
C PRO A 68 -5.27 19.50 8.19
N LEU A 69 -6.53 19.98 8.26
CA LEU A 69 -7.60 19.24 8.92
C LEU A 69 -8.00 17.97 8.16
N ASP A 70 -8.11 18.05 6.83
CA ASP A 70 -8.44 16.87 6.02
C ASP A 70 -7.36 15.79 6.20
N ILE A 71 -6.09 16.20 6.12
CA ILE A 71 -4.95 15.28 6.20
C ILE A 71 -4.77 14.74 7.61
N PHE A 72 -5.02 15.54 8.64
CA PHE A 72 -5.06 15.06 10.02
C PHE A 72 -6.13 13.98 10.21
N ILE A 73 -7.35 14.22 9.72
CA ILE A 73 -8.43 13.22 9.76
C ILE A 73 -8.01 11.94 9.02
N GLY A 74 -7.43 12.08 7.83
CA GLY A 74 -6.94 10.96 7.04
C GLY A 74 -5.85 10.15 7.76
N ALA A 75 -4.85 10.82 8.33
CA ALA A 75 -3.77 10.17 9.07
C ALA A 75 -4.28 9.52 10.37
N LEU A 76 -5.23 10.15 11.06
CA LEU A 76 -5.89 9.57 12.22
C LEU A 76 -6.66 8.31 11.82
N ALA A 77 -7.44 8.35 10.74
CA ALA A 77 -8.15 7.19 10.22
C ALA A 77 -7.19 6.05 9.87
N GLN A 78 -6.09 6.35 9.16
CA GLN A 78 -5.04 5.39 8.80
C GLN A 78 -4.49 4.64 10.03
N TYR A 79 -4.07 5.38 11.05
CA TYR A 79 -3.41 4.83 12.23
C TYR A 79 -4.35 4.41 13.37
N THR A 80 -5.67 4.47 13.15
CA THR A 80 -6.66 3.95 14.11
C THR A 80 -7.47 2.81 13.50
N VAL A 81 -8.08 3.02 12.33
CA VAL A 81 -8.97 2.04 11.70
C VAL A 81 -8.20 0.77 11.36
N MET A 82 -7.09 0.87 10.62
CA MET A 82 -6.39 -0.31 10.13
C MET A 82 -5.68 -1.14 11.22
N PRO A 83 -5.01 -0.54 12.22
CA PRO A 83 -4.44 -1.30 13.34
C PRO A 83 -5.51 -2.00 14.18
N LEU A 84 -6.60 -1.30 14.52
CA LEU A 84 -7.68 -1.89 15.32
C LEU A 84 -8.43 -2.98 14.56
N LEU A 85 -8.66 -2.79 13.25
CA LEU A 85 -9.22 -3.83 12.39
C LEU A 85 -8.30 -5.04 12.33
N ALA A 86 -6.99 -4.86 12.17
CA ALA A 86 -6.05 -5.98 12.12
C ALA A 86 -6.11 -6.82 13.41
N TYR A 87 -6.08 -6.16 14.56
CA TYR A 87 -6.19 -6.83 15.86
C TYR A 87 -7.55 -7.52 16.03
N THR A 88 -8.65 -6.85 15.68
CA THR A 88 -10.01 -7.35 15.86
C THR A 88 -10.31 -8.51 14.93
N VAL A 89 -10.05 -8.37 13.62
CA VAL A 89 -10.19 -9.44 12.63
C VAL A 89 -9.32 -10.64 13.02
N GLY A 90 -8.07 -10.39 13.42
CA GLY A 90 -7.17 -11.46 13.86
C GLY A 90 -7.68 -12.21 15.09
N THR A 91 -8.31 -11.51 16.03
CA THR A 91 -8.85 -12.11 17.25
C THR A 91 -10.17 -12.85 16.99
N LEU A 92 -11.09 -12.26 16.22
CA LEU A 92 -12.40 -12.86 15.92
C LEU A 92 -12.29 -14.12 15.06
N LEU A 93 -11.31 -14.16 14.16
CA LEU A 93 -11.04 -15.36 13.35
C LEU A 93 -10.21 -16.41 14.10
N GLY A 94 -9.81 -16.16 15.35
CA GLY A 94 -8.96 -17.07 16.13
C GLY A 94 -7.62 -17.33 15.46
N LEU A 95 -7.01 -16.31 14.83
CA LEU A 95 -5.75 -16.49 14.12
C LEU A 95 -4.63 -16.87 15.09
N PRO A 96 -3.76 -17.83 14.73
CA PRO A 96 -2.50 -18.05 15.43
C PRO A 96 -1.69 -16.75 15.53
N ASN A 97 -0.96 -16.59 16.65
CA ASN A 97 -0.24 -15.35 16.95
C ASN A 97 0.75 -14.97 15.82
N GLU A 98 1.35 -15.96 15.17
CA GLU A 98 2.32 -15.82 14.08
C GLU A 98 1.69 -15.22 12.81
N ILE A 99 0.40 -15.47 12.57
CA ILE A 99 -0.34 -14.87 11.44
C ILE A 99 -0.90 -13.52 11.86
N LYS A 100 -1.42 -13.42 13.09
CA LYS A 100 -2.02 -12.20 13.64
C LYS A 100 -1.03 -11.04 13.63
N ILE A 101 0.24 -11.27 14.00
CA ILE A 101 1.28 -10.23 13.95
C ILE A 101 1.52 -9.72 12.52
N GLY A 102 1.47 -10.59 11.51
CA GLY A 102 1.57 -10.18 10.10
C GLY A 102 0.43 -9.24 9.71
N LEU A 103 -0.80 -9.57 10.11
CA LEU A 103 -1.96 -8.71 9.86
C LEU A 103 -1.85 -7.37 10.62
N VAL A 104 -1.39 -7.39 11.87
CA VAL A 104 -1.13 -6.18 12.67
C VAL A 104 -0.05 -5.32 12.02
N LEU A 105 1.04 -5.90 11.53
CA LEU A 105 2.08 -5.17 10.80
C LEU A 105 1.52 -4.48 9.56
N VAL A 106 0.70 -5.18 8.77
CA VAL A 106 0.00 -4.59 7.62
C VAL A 106 -0.88 -3.43 8.07
N GLY A 107 -1.68 -3.61 9.13
CA GLY A 107 -2.56 -2.58 9.66
C GLY A 107 -1.85 -1.35 10.23
N CYS A 108 -0.68 -1.52 10.82
CA CYS A 108 0.13 -0.45 11.41
C CYS A 108 1.00 0.30 10.40
N CYS A 109 1.18 -0.22 9.19
CA CYS A 109 1.93 0.46 8.15
C CYS A 109 1.18 1.69 7.59
N PRO A 110 1.92 2.66 7.00
CA PRO A 110 1.31 3.80 6.32
C PRO A 110 0.56 3.37 5.04
N GLY A 111 -0.15 4.34 4.44
CA GLY A 111 -0.81 4.16 3.15
C GLY A 111 0.19 3.74 2.05
N GLY A 112 -0.28 2.92 1.11
CA GLY A 112 0.53 2.41 0.01
C GLY A 112 0.45 3.30 -1.22
N VAL A 113 1.58 3.64 -1.84
CA VAL A 113 1.71 4.61 -2.96
C VAL A 113 0.76 4.36 -4.15
N SER A 114 0.34 3.11 -4.37
CA SER A 114 -0.63 2.77 -5.42
C SER A 114 -2.02 3.38 -5.20
N SER A 115 -2.37 3.76 -3.97
CA SER A 115 -3.59 4.51 -3.63
C SER A 115 -3.75 5.79 -4.45
N ASN A 116 -2.65 6.50 -4.75
CA ASN A 116 -2.68 7.72 -5.56
C ASN A 116 -3.22 7.47 -6.97
N ILE A 117 -2.82 6.36 -7.59
CA ILE A 117 -3.30 5.94 -8.92
C ILE A 117 -4.78 5.54 -8.83
N MET A 118 -5.15 4.77 -7.80
CA MET A 118 -6.54 4.32 -7.63
C MET A 118 -7.48 5.49 -7.34
N SER A 119 -7.04 6.47 -6.55
CA SER A 119 -7.73 7.74 -6.30
C SER A 119 -7.95 8.52 -7.60
N PHE A 120 -6.97 8.56 -8.51
CA PHE A 120 -7.16 9.15 -9.83
C PHE A 120 -8.21 8.39 -10.65
N LEU A 121 -8.10 7.06 -10.73
CA LEU A 121 -9.01 6.21 -11.51
C LEU A 121 -10.47 6.28 -11.01
N CYS A 122 -10.68 6.47 -9.70
CA CYS A 122 -12.01 6.55 -9.11
C CYS A 122 -12.60 7.97 -9.08
N LYS A 123 -11.99 8.94 -9.79
CA LYS A 123 -12.33 10.37 -9.73
C LYS A 123 -12.33 10.92 -8.29
N GLY A 124 -11.38 10.46 -7.48
CA GLY A 124 -11.14 10.92 -6.12
C GLY A 124 -10.37 12.25 -6.08
N ASP A 125 -10.14 12.74 -4.88
CA ASP A 125 -9.28 13.90 -4.61
C ASP A 125 -7.81 13.43 -4.54
N VAL A 126 -7.09 13.53 -5.65
CA VAL A 126 -5.68 13.09 -5.77
C VAL A 126 -4.74 13.89 -4.84
N PRO A 127 -4.81 15.24 -4.77
CA PRO A 127 -4.04 16.01 -3.79
C PRO A 127 -4.21 15.50 -2.36
N PHE A 128 -5.45 15.17 -1.96
CA PHE A 128 -5.72 14.63 -0.65
C PHE A 128 -5.06 13.25 -0.43
N SER A 129 -5.11 12.36 -1.44
CA SER A 129 -4.44 11.05 -1.41
C SER A 129 -2.95 11.20 -1.15
N VAL A 130 -2.30 12.05 -1.96
CA VAL A 130 -0.86 12.30 -1.85
C VAL A 130 -0.51 12.89 -0.48
N GLY A 131 -1.31 13.84 0.01
CA GLY A 131 -1.13 14.41 1.35
C GLY A 131 -1.25 13.37 2.46
N MET A 132 -2.25 12.48 2.39
CA MET A 132 -2.43 11.39 3.35
C MET A 132 -1.29 10.38 3.33
N THR A 133 -0.90 9.88 2.15
CA THR A 133 0.21 8.94 2.01
C THR A 133 1.54 9.58 2.48
N THR A 134 1.77 10.85 2.15
CA THR A 134 2.98 11.57 2.60
C THR A 134 3.01 11.72 4.11
N ALA A 135 1.94 12.25 4.71
CA ALA A 135 1.84 12.42 6.16
C ALA A 135 1.97 11.09 6.89
N SER A 136 1.25 10.05 6.45
CA SER A 136 1.34 8.74 7.08
C SER A 136 2.73 8.13 6.96
N THR A 137 3.39 8.25 5.81
CA THR A 137 4.75 7.74 5.61
C THR A 137 5.76 8.46 6.51
N LEU A 138 5.68 9.78 6.65
CA LEU A 138 6.56 10.55 7.54
C LEU A 138 6.35 10.20 9.02
N LEU A 139 5.12 9.88 9.43
CA LEU A 139 4.79 9.46 10.79
C LEU A 139 5.15 7.98 11.06
N SER A 140 5.34 7.18 10.00
CA SER A 140 5.52 5.72 10.11
C SER A 140 6.68 5.25 10.97
N PRO A 141 7.86 5.93 11.05
CA PRO A 141 8.96 5.46 11.89
C PRO A 141 8.58 5.35 13.36
N ILE A 142 7.67 6.22 13.84
CA ILE A 142 7.24 6.26 15.24
C ILE A 142 5.93 5.47 15.41
N LEU A 143 4.92 5.75 14.59
CA LEU A 143 3.59 5.17 14.80
C LEU A 143 3.57 3.67 14.51
N THR A 144 4.26 3.19 13.46
CA THR A 144 4.24 1.76 13.12
C THR A 144 4.81 0.90 14.27
N PRO A 145 6.03 1.16 14.79
CA PRO A 145 6.57 0.33 15.86
C PRO A 145 5.79 0.45 17.17
N VAL A 146 5.33 1.65 17.53
CA VAL A 146 4.55 1.87 18.76
C VAL A 146 3.22 1.12 18.71
N LEU A 147 2.49 1.18 17.60
CA LEU A 147 1.22 0.48 17.45
C LEU A 147 1.40 -1.04 17.42
N VAL A 148 2.45 -1.54 16.76
CA VAL A 148 2.77 -2.98 16.76
C VAL A 148 3.14 -3.45 18.16
N LEU A 149 3.96 -2.69 18.90
CA LEU A 149 4.30 -2.98 20.29
C LEU A 149 3.04 -2.99 21.17
N PHE A 150 2.15 -2.01 21.01
CA PHE A 150 0.92 -1.93 21.78
C PHE A 150 -0.05 -3.08 21.49
N LEU A 151 -0.24 -3.45 20.22
CA LEU A 151 -1.23 -4.44 19.81
C LEU A 151 -0.75 -5.89 19.88
N ALA A 152 0.56 -6.13 19.82
CA ALA A 152 1.12 -7.48 19.74
C ALA A 152 2.24 -7.77 20.75
N GLY A 153 2.79 -6.76 21.43
CA GLY A 153 3.91 -6.91 22.36
C GLY A 153 3.64 -7.76 23.59
N ALA A 154 2.36 -8.02 23.92
CA ALA A 154 1.98 -8.95 24.99
C ALA A 154 2.11 -10.43 24.57
N GLN A 155 2.14 -10.73 23.27
CA GLN A 155 2.09 -12.10 22.74
C GLN A 155 3.41 -12.51 22.10
N ILE A 156 4.16 -11.55 21.55
CA ILE A 156 5.41 -11.78 20.82
C ILE A 156 6.40 -10.67 21.19
N GLU A 157 7.69 -11.00 21.27
CA GLU A 157 8.74 -10.01 21.47
C GLU A 157 8.82 -9.05 20.27
N VAL A 158 8.63 -7.75 20.52
CA VAL A 158 8.65 -6.71 19.49
C VAL A 158 9.86 -5.79 19.68
N ASN A 159 10.81 -5.85 18.74
CA ASN A 159 11.94 -4.92 18.71
C ASN A 159 11.54 -3.57 18.08
N ALA A 160 10.82 -2.73 18.84
CA ALA A 160 10.32 -1.45 18.33
C ALA A 160 11.43 -0.49 17.86
N ILE A 161 12.57 -0.47 18.56
CA ILE A 161 13.74 0.35 18.17
C ILE A 161 14.37 -0.17 16.88
N GLY A 162 14.46 -1.49 16.72
CA GLY A 162 14.90 -2.12 15.48
C GLY A 162 14.00 -1.74 14.31
N MET A 163 12.68 -1.83 14.50
CA MET A 163 11.70 -1.43 13.49
C MET A 163 11.81 0.05 13.13
N PHE A 164 11.94 0.95 14.12
CA PHE A 164 12.19 2.37 13.88
C PHE A 164 13.40 2.59 12.97
N LYS A 165 14.55 1.96 13.30
CA LYS A 165 15.78 2.06 12.49
C LYS A 165 15.57 1.52 11.08
N SER A 166 14.90 0.38 10.93
CA SER A 166 14.62 -0.20 9.63
C SER A 166 13.73 0.69 8.77
N ILE A 167 12.70 1.33 9.34
CA ILE A 167 11.85 2.27 8.58
C ILE A 167 12.65 3.49 8.15
N ILE A 168 13.47 4.07 9.04
CA ILE A 168 14.35 5.19 8.67
C ILE A 168 15.26 4.81 7.50
N GLN A 169 15.90 3.65 7.56
CA GLN A 169 16.87 3.20 6.55
C GLN A 169 16.24 2.77 5.23
N SER A 170 15.11 2.04 5.27
CA SER A 170 14.50 1.45 4.08
C SER A 170 13.40 2.29 3.44
N VAL A 171 12.90 3.31 4.14
CA VAL A 171 11.81 4.17 3.68
C VAL A 171 12.22 5.63 3.66
N ILE A 172 12.53 6.21 4.83
CA ILE A 172 12.71 7.66 4.94
C ILE A 172 13.95 8.15 4.18
N ILE A 173 15.11 7.52 4.41
CA ILE A 173 16.36 7.91 3.72
C ILE A 173 16.20 7.82 2.19
N PRO A 174 15.73 6.70 1.60
CA PRO A 174 15.50 6.62 0.16
C PRO A 174 14.53 7.68 -0.37
N ILE A 175 13.43 7.95 0.33
CA ILE A 175 12.47 8.99 -0.06
C ILE A 175 13.14 10.37 -0.07
N VAL A 176 13.87 10.72 0.99
CA VAL A 176 14.56 12.03 1.08
C VAL A 176 15.58 12.19 -0.03
N ILE A 177 16.36 11.14 -0.35
CA ILE A 177 17.32 11.19 -1.45
C ILE A 177 16.59 11.39 -2.79
N GLY A 178 15.54 10.61 -3.06
CA GLY A 178 14.74 10.74 -4.28
C GLY A 178 14.10 12.11 -4.42
N PHE A 179 13.50 12.63 -3.35
CA PHE A 179 12.90 13.96 -3.31
C PHE A 179 13.93 15.05 -3.55
N THR A 180 15.10 14.96 -2.91
CA THR A 180 16.19 15.93 -3.09
C THR A 180 16.64 15.97 -4.55
N LEU A 181 16.77 14.81 -5.20
CA LEU A 181 17.09 14.75 -6.62
C LEU A 181 15.98 15.36 -7.50
N ASN A 182 14.70 15.10 -7.18
CA ASN A 182 13.60 15.72 -7.90
C ASN A 182 13.55 17.24 -7.72
N TYR A 183 13.86 17.73 -6.52
CA TYR A 183 13.91 19.16 -6.23
C TYR A 183 14.96 19.88 -7.08
N PHE A 184 16.15 19.30 -7.25
CA PHE A 184 17.23 19.94 -8.02
C PHE A 184 17.18 19.68 -9.53
N PHE A 185 16.63 18.53 -9.96
CA PHE A 185 16.73 18.07 -11.35
C PHE A 185 15.40 17.78 -12.02
N GLY A 186 14.26 17.90 -11.31
CA GLY A 186 12.92 17.54 -11.79
C GLY A 186 12.44 18.28 -13.05
N GLU A 187 13.00 19.45 -13.32
CA GLU A 187 12.68 20.22 -14.53
C GLU A 187 13.40 19.68 -15.78
N LYS A 188 14.51 18.95 -15.61
CA LYS A 188 15.29 18.39 -16.71
C LYS A 188 14.52 17.26 -17.41
N ARG A 189 14.59 17.24 -18.74
CA ARG A 189 13.87 16.25 -19.55
C ARG A 189 14.30 14.82 -19.25
N GLU A 190 15.60 14.60 -19.08
CA GLU A 190 16.17 13.29 -18.75
C GLU A 190 15.67 12.78 -17.40
N PHE A 191 15.42 13.69 -16.45
CA PHE A 191 14.89 13.33 -15.14
C PHE A 191 13.42 12.93 -15.22
N LYS A 192 12.61 13.65 -15.99
CA LYS A 192 11.21 13.27 -16.29
C LYS A 192 11.12 11.90 -16.95
N ASP A 193 12.07 11.59 -17.83
CA ASP A 193 12.15 10.28 -18.46
C ASP A 193 12.38 9.16 -17.44
N ILE A 194 13.23 9.39 -16.43
CA ILE A 194 13.46 8.45 -15.31
C ILE A 194 12.20 8.30 -14.45
N GLN A 195 11.55 9.41 -14.07
CA GLN A 195 10.33 9.39 -13.27
C GLN A 195 9.22 8.56 -13.91
N GLU A 196 9.05 8.63 -15.25
CA GLU A 196 8.06 7.82 -15.97
C GLU A 196 8.36 6.31 -15.98
N VAL A 197 9.61 5.91 -15.72
CA VAL A 197 10.02 4.50 -15.64
C VAL A 197 9.86 3.94 -14.21
N MET A 198 9.89 4.80 -13.19
CA MET A 198 9.83 4.38 -11.78
C MET A 198 8.58 3.56 -11.38
N PRO A 199 7.37 3.78 -11.92
CA PRO A 199 6.22 2.93 -11.64
C PRO A 199 6.47 1.45 -12.00
N GLY A 200 7.04 1.19 -13.17
CA GLY A 200 7.40 -0.17 -13.60
C GLY A 200 8.48 -0.81 -12.74
N VAL A 201 9.50 -0.04 -12.35
CA VAL A 201 10.54 -0.48 -11.42
C VAL A 201 9.93 -0.86 -10.07
N SER A 202 8.99 -0.04 -9.57
CA SER A 202 8.33 -0.26 -8.29
C SER A 202 7.48 -1.53 -8.30
N VAL A 203 6.70 -1.75 -9.36
CA VAL A 203 5.91 -2.98 -9.55
C VAL A 203 6.80 -4.21 -9.66
N THR A 204 7.94 -4.09 -10.36
CA THR A 204 8.92 -5.17 -10.47
C THR A 204 9.52 -5.52 -9.12
N GLY A 205 9.95 -4.51 -8.36
CA GLY A 205 10.47 -4.71 -7.00
C GLY A 205 9.43 -5.32 -6.07
N LEU A 206 8.16 -4.90 -6.17
CA LEU A 206 7.08 -5.47 -5.39
C LEU A 206 6.85 -6.95 -5.72
N ALA A 207 6.85 -7.29 -7.01
CA ALA A 207 6.74 -8.68 -7.46
C ALA A 207 7.92 -9.52 -6.96
N PHE A 208 9.13 -8.96 -6.92
CA PHE A 208 10.30 -9.64 -6.37
C PHE A 208 10.17 -9.89 -4.87
N ILE A 209 9.68 -8.92 -4.09
CA ILE A 209 9.42 -9.10 -2.65
C ILE A 209 8.41 -10.23 -2.42
N VAL A 210 7.31 -10.25 -3.18
CA VAL A 210 6.31 -11.33 -3.11
C VAL A 210 6.94 -12.68 -3.51
N GLY A 211 7.70 -12.71 -4.60
CA GLY A 211 8.46 -13.88 -5.02
C GLY A 211 9.41 -14.39 -3.93
N GLY A 212 10.17 -13.52 -3.28
CA GLY A 212 11.06 -13.89 -2.18
C GLY A 212 10.34 -14.58 -1.02
N VAL A 213 9.16 -14.07 -0.63
CA VAL A 213 8.33 -14.70 0.40
C VAL A 213 7.80 -16.06 -0.07
N ILE A 214 7.30 -16.17 -1.29
CA ILE A 214 6.81 -17.45 -1.84
C ILE A 214 7.93 -18.47 -2.00
N SER A 215 9.13 -18.03 -2.37
CA SER A 215 10.32 -18.88 -2.47
C SER A 215 10.64 -19.54 -1.13
N LEU A 216 10.53 -18.79 -0.04
CA LEU A 216 10.83 -19.28 1.31
C LEU A 216 9.66 -20.03 1.96
N GLN A 217 8.42 -19.65 1.66
CA GLN A 217 7.23 -20.07 2.42
C GLN A 217 6.11 -20.68 1.59
N GLY A 218 6.28 -20.85 0.28
CA GLY A 218 5.25 -21.32 -0.64
C GLY A 218 4.62 -22.65 -0.22
N GLN A 219 5.41 -23.58 0.33
CA GLN A 219 4.88 -24.86 0.84
C GLN A 219 4.05 -24.69 2.12
N ASN A 220 4.40 -23.73 2.98
CA ASN A 220 3.63 -23.42 4.18
C ASN A 220 2.37 -22.61 3.88
N PHE A 221 2.29 -21.98 2.69
CA PHE A 221 1.09 -21.26 2.26
C PHE A 221 -0.15 -22.15 2.28
N PHE A 222 -0.07 -23.43 1.87
CA PHE A 222 -1.27 -24.29 1.82
C PHE A 222 -1.80 -24.71 3.20
N LYS A 223 -1.00 -24.55 4.27
CA LYS A 223 -1.43 -24.87 5.64
C LYS A 223 -2.37 -23.82 6.22
N SER A 224 -2.20 -22.56 5.84
CA SER A 224 -2.94 -21.43 6.43
C SER A 224 -3.43 -20.40 5.40
N GLY A 225 -3.20 -20.63 4.11
CA GLY A 225 -3.36 -19.64 3.04
C GLY A 225 -4.80 -19.19 2.86
N VAL A 226 -5.77 -20.10 3.01
CA VAL A 226 -7.20 -19.74 2.97
C VAL A 226 -7.55 -18.82 4.15
N LEU A 227 -7.11 -19.16 5.36
CA LEU A 227 -7.37 -18.37 6.56
C LEU A 227 -6.69 -16.98 6.48
N ILE A 228 -5.43 -16.95 6.01
CA ILE A 228 -4.69 -15.70 5.75
C ILE A 228 -5.45 -14.85 4.72
N PHE A 229 -5.86 -15.45 3.60
CA PHE A 229 -6.57 -14.73 2.56
C PHE A 229 -7.90 -14.15 3.05
N ILE A 230 -8.70 -14.91 3.81
CA ILE A 230 -9.94 -14.42 4.43
C ILE A 230 -9.65 -13.24 5.37
N ALA A 231 -8.64 -13.37 6.23
CA ALA A 231 -8.26 -12.31 7.16
C ALA A 231 -7.83 -11.03 6.44
N VAL A 232 -7.02 -11.16 5.39
CA VAL A 232 -6.57 -10.05 4.54
C VAL A 232 -7.75 -9.42 3.78
N LEU A 233 -8.64 -10.24 3.23
CA LEU A 233 -9.83 -9.78 2.52
C LEU A 233 -10.74 -8.96 3.44
N LEU A 234 -10.99 -9.44 4.65
CA LEU A 234 -11.79 -8.74 5.65
C LEU A 234 -11.10 -7.47 6.13
N HIS A 235 -9.80 -7.54 6.45
CA HIS A 235 -9.03 -6.38 6.91
C HIS A 235 -9.04 -5.24 5.90
N ASN A 236 -8.75 -5.54 4.63
CA ASN A 236 -8.73 -4.57 3.55
C ASN A 236 -10.13 -4.08 3.16
N GLY A 237 -11.10 -5.00 3.02
CA GLY A 237 -12.48 -4.66 2.65
C GLY A 237 -13.17 -3.80 3.70
N LEU A 238 -13.02 -4.14 4.99
CA LEU A 238 -13.51 -3.33 6.09
C LEU A 238 -12.73 -2.01 6.21
N GLY A 239 -11.44 -2.01 5.89
CA GLY A 239 -10.63 -0.78 5.78
C GLY A 239 -11.22 0.20 4.76
N TYR A 240 -11.59 -0.26 3.56
CA TYR A 240 -12.29 0.55 2.56
C TYR A 240 -13.62 1.09 3.08
N LEU A 241 -14.44 0.22 3.68
CA LEU A 241 -15.77 0.57 4.17
C LEU A 241 -15.71 1.60 5.29
N LEU A 242 -14.89 1.35 6.31
CA LEU A 242 -14.75 2.24 7.45
C LEU A 242 -14.02 3.54 7.09
N GLY A 243 -13.03 3.49 6.19
CA GLY A 243 -12.43 4.69 5.61
C GLY A 243 -13.48 5.58 4.94
N TYR A 244 -14.33 5.00 4.09
CA TYR A 244 -15.47 5.73 3.50
C TYR A 244 -16.41 6.29 4.58
N GLY A 245 -16.70 5.49 5.61
CA GLY A 245 -17.49 5.87 6.78
C GLY A 245 -16.92 7.09 7.51
N VAL A 246 -15.60 7.18 7.71
CA VAL A 246 -14.95 8.36 8.29
C VAL A 246 -15.22 9.59 7.43
N GLY A 247 -15.11 9.48 6.10
CA GLY A 247 -15.44 10.57 5.18
C GLY A 247 -16.92 11.00 5.24
N VAL A 248 -17.83 10.05 5.50
CA VAL A 248 -19.26 10.36 5.73
C VAL A 248 -19.45 11.11 7.05
N LEU A 249 -18.90 10.61 8.15
CA LEU A 249 -19.02 11.21 9.49
C LEU A 249 -18.44 12.63 9.54
N THR A 250 -17.35 12.87 8.81
CA THR A 250 -16.68 14.17 8.72
C THR A 250 -17.24 15.06 7.60
N LYS A 251 -18.33 14.64 6.94
CA LYS A 251 -19.05 15.38 5.90
C LYS A 251 -18.18 15.80 4.70
N MET A 252 -17.20 14.97 4.35
CA MET A 252 -16.34 15.20 3.18
C MET A 252 -17.11 15.10 1.85
N SER A 253 -16.57 15.70 0.79
CA SER A 253 -17.09 15.53 -0.57
C SER A 253 -17.00 14.08 -1.04
N THR A 254 -17.77 13.70 -2.07
CA THR A 254 -17.73 12.34 -2.64
C THR A 254 -16.31 11.95 -3.09
N ALA A 255 -15.59 12.87 -3.73
CA ALA A 255 -14.21 12.64 -4.16
C ALA A 255 -13.30 12.32 -2.96
N LYS A 256 -13.38 13.11 -1.88
CA LYS A 256 -12.60 12.87 -0.65
C LYS A 256 -12.99 11.59 0.07
N LYS A 257 -14.29 11.23 0.12
CA LYS A 257 -14.79 9.96 0.69
C LYS A 257 -14.18 8.74 -0.02
N ARG A 258 -14.11 8.79 -1.36
CA ARG A 258 -13.45 7.74 -2.15
C ARG A 258 -11.95 7.69 -1.89
N THR A 259 -11.29 8.85 -1.82
CA THR A 259 -9.86 8.94 -1.49
C THR A 259 -9.56 8.33 -0.13
N ILE A 260 -10.23 8.76 0.95
CA ILE A 260 -9.96 8.23 2.30
C ILE A 260 -10.32 6.75 2.42
N SER A 261 -11.35 6.28 1.71
CA SER A 261 -11.65 4.85 1.59
C SER A 261 -10.44 4.09 1.05
N ILE A 262 -9.95 4.49 -0.14
CA ILE A 262 -8.82 3.83 -0.81
C ILE A 262 -7.54 3.92 0.01
N GLU A 263 -7.20 5.11 0.52
CA GLU A 263 -5.99 5.33 1.34
C GLU A 263 -5.99 4.46 2.60
N VAL A 264 -7.10 4.42 3.34
CA VAL A 264 -7.19 3.62 4.56
C VAL A 264 -7.12 2.13 4.25
N GLY A 265 -7.79 1.64 3.20
CA GLY A 265 -7.75 0.21 2.89
C GLY A 265 -6.43 -0.25 2.25
N MET A 266 -5.75 0.60 1.49
CA MET A 266 -4.52 0.24 0.77
C MET A 266 -3.27 0.56 1.60
N GLN A 267 -2.75 -0.47 2.27
CA GLN A 267 -1.53 -0.36 3.07
C GLN A 267 -0.25 -0.50 2.25
N ASN A 268 0.86 0.05 2.76
CA ASN A 268 2.22 -0.26 2.31
C ASN A 268 2.65 -1.66 2.78
N ALA A 269 2.07 -2.68 2.15
CA ALA A 269 2.35 -4.09 2.47
C ALA A 269 3.79 -4.52 2.14
N GLY A 270 4.49 -3.79 1.26
CA GLY A 270 5.92 -4.00 1.01
C GLY A 270 6.77 -3.68 2.24
N LEU A 271 6.49 -2.56 2.92
CA LEU A 271 7.11 -2.23 4.19
C LEU A 271 6.77 -3.26 5.27
N ALA A 272 5.48 -3.64 5.38
CA ALA A 272 5.06 -4.66 6.34
C ALA A 272 5.80 -5.99 6.14
N THR A 273 5.99 -6.40 4.88
CA THR A 273 6.75 -7.61 4.53
C THR A 273 8.21 -7.49 4.95
N ASN A 274 8.86 -6.35 4.68
CA ASN A 274 10.24 -6.11 5.08
C ASN A 274 10.43 -6.14 6.60
N LEU A 275 9.53 -5.51 7.35
CA LEU A 275 9.55 -5.52 8.81
C LEU A 275 9.30 -6.92 9.37
N ALA A 276 8.34 -7.66 8.82
CA ALA A 276 8.08 -9.05 9.20
C ALA A 276 9.33 -9.91 9.01
N THR A 277 9.98 -9.85 7.84
CA THR A 277 11.17 -10.65 7.57
C THR A 277 12.39 -10.25 8.41
N ALA A 278 12.53 -8.97 8.76
CA ALA A 278 13.70 -8.46 9.47
C ALA A 278 13.60 -8.62 11.00
N HIS A 279 12.41 -8.43 11.57
CA HIS A 279 12.21 -8.37 13.02
C HIS A 279 11.41 -9.55 13.59
N PHE A 280 10.76 -10.32 12.73
CA PHE A 280 9.91 -11.44 13.11
C PHE A 280 10.32 -12.72 12.36
N ALA A 281 11.63 -12.92 12.18
CA ALA A 281 12.20 -14.05 11.45
C ALA A 281 11.82 -15.42 12.05
N ALA A 282 11.55 -15.47 13.36
CA ALA A 282 11.06 -16.66 14.05
C ALA A 282 9.58 -17.00 13.72
N THR A 283 8.82 -16.06 13.15
CA THR A 283 7.41 -16.23 12.76
C THR A 283 7.23 -15.97 11.25
N PRO A 284 7.69 -16.88 10.39
CA PRO A 284 7.70 -16.67 8.93
C PRO A 284 6.30 -16.49 8.32
N GLN A 285 5.25 -16.98 8.98
CA GLN A 285 3.85 -16.81 8.57
C GLN A 285 3.41 -15.34 8.57
N ALA A 286 4.06 -14.50 9.38
CA ALA A 286 3.82 -13.05 9.40
C ALA A 286 4.15 -12.44 8.04
N ALA A 287 5.30 -12.81 7.46
CA ALA A 287 5.73 -12.33 6.14
C ALA A 287 4.80 -12.84 5.02
N VAL A 288 4.26 -14.06 5.16
CA VAL A 288 3.26 -14.61 4.23
C VAL A 288 1.98 -13.77 4.25
N ALA A 289 1.47 -13.42 5.44
CA ALA A 289 0.29 -12.57 5.56
C ALA A 289 0.52 -11.19 4.90
N CYS A 290 1.69 -10.57 5.14
CA CYS A 290 2.06 -9.31 4.49
C CYS A 290 2.15 -9.41 2.96
N ALA A 291 2.73 -10.49 2.43
CA ALA A 291 2.84 -10.72 1.00
C ALA A 291 1.47 -10.96 0.34
N VAL A 292 0.58 -11.71 0.99
CA VAL A 292 -0.81 -11.89 0.52
C VAL A 292 -1.56 -10.56 0.50
N SER A 293 -1.40 -9.71 1.53
CA SER A 293 -1.95 -8.35 1.54
C SER A 293 -1.43 -7.51 0.39
N CYS A 294 -0.15 -7.63 0.05
CA CYS A 294 0.43 -6.92 -1.07
C CYS A 294 -0.26 -7.23 -2.41
N VAL A 295 -0.48 -8.52 -2.68
CA VAL A 295 -1.20 -8.97 -3.88
C VAL A 295 -2.66 -8.53 -3.82
N TRP A 296 -3.34 -8.79 -2.71
CA TRP A 296 -4.76 -8.53 -2.56
C TRP A 296 -5.09 -7.04 -2.65
N HIS A 297 -4.37 -6.16 -1.95
CA HIS A 297 -4.61 -4.71 -1.98
C HIS A 297 -4.49 -4.15 -3.40
N SER A 298 -3.58 -4.69 -4.21
CA SER A 298 -3.43 -4.29 -5.61
C SER A 298 -4.65 -4.69 -6.46
N ILE A 299 -5.17 -5.91 -6.25
CA ILE A 299 -6.39 -6.41 -6.91
C ILE A 299 -7.61 -5.61 -6.46
N SER A 300 -7.85 -5.57 -5.15
CA SER A 300 -9.05 -4.99 -4.55
C SER A 300 -9.12 -3.47 -4.76
N GLY A 301 -7.99 -2.76 -4.68
CA GLY A 301 -7.91 -1.34 -4.99
C GLY A 301 -8.30 -1.04 -6.45
N THR A 302 -7.82 -1.85 -7.39
CA THR A 302 -8.19 -1.74 -8.82
C THR A 302 -9.67 -2.02 -9.04
N ILE A 303 -10.20 -3.07 -8.41
CA ILE A 303 -11.63 -3.42 -8.49
C ILE A 303 -12.48 -2.28 -7.92
N LEU A 304 -12.16 -1.79 -6.72
CA LEU A 304 -12.93 -0.73 -6.07
C LEU A 304 -12.90 0.58 -6.85
N ALA A 305 -11.73 0.98 -7.36
CA ALA A 305 -11.63 2.16 -8.21
C ALA A 305 -12.47 2.02 -9.49
N GLY A 306 -12.43 0.85 -10.13
CA GLY A 306 -13.26 0.54 -11.29
C GLY A 306 -14.75 0.51 -10.99
N LEU A 307 -15.17 0.03 -9.81
CA LEU A 307 -16.56 0.09 -9.37
C LEU A 307 -17.01 1.55 -9.22
N TYR A 308 -16.24 2.40 -8.53
CA TYR A 308 -16.57 3.82 -8.41
C TYR A 308 -16.69 4.53 -9.77
N ALA A 309 -15.79 4.24 -10.71
CA ALA A 309 -15.86 4.79 -12.06
C ALA A 309 -17.14 4.35 -12.81
N LYS A 310 -17.50 3.06 -12.74
CA LYS A 310 -18.74 2.52 -13.33
C LYS A 310 -20.00 3.12 -12.71
N PHE A 311 -19.99 3.37 -11.40
CA PHE A 311 -21.11 4.02 -10.72
C PHE A 311 -21.35 5.44 -11.26
N ASP A 312 -20.29 6.19 -11.54
CA ASP A 312 -20.41 7.53 -12.14
C ASP A 312 -20.93 7.45 -13.57
N GLU A 313 -20.40 6.55 -14.41
CA GLU A 313 -20.88 6.37 -15.79
C GLU A 313 -22.38 6.05 -15.84
N LYS A 314 -22.87 5.22 -14.91
CA LYS A 314 -24.29 4.89 -14.82
C LYS A 314 -25.13 6.10 -14.38
N LYS A 315 -24.62 6.90 -13.44
CA LYS A 315 -25.31 8.10 -12.97
C LYS A 315 -25.41 9.16 -14.06
N ASP A 316 -24.33 9.37 -14.82
CA ASP A 316 -24.28 10.33 -15.92
C ASP A 316 -25.24 9.91 -17.05
N LYS A 317 -25.30 8.60 -17.38
CA LYS A 317 -26.26 8.07 -18.37
C LYS A 317 -27.71 8.26 -17.95
N ASN A 318 -28.05 7.99 -16.69
CA ASN A 318 -29.40 8.18 -16.18
C ASN A 318 -29.82 9.66 -16.21
N GLN A 319 -28.90 10.59 -15.89
CA GLN A 319 -29.21 12.02 -15.99
C GLN A 319 -29.46 12.48 -17.43
N ILE A 320 -28.71 11.94 -18.40
CA ILE A 320 -28.95 12.24 -19.83
C ILE A 320 -30.33 11.72 -20.27
N SER A 321 -30.67 10.48 -19.91
CA SER A 321 -32.00 9.93 -20.25
C SER A 321 -33.15 10.68 -19.59
N ASP A 322 -32.97 11.16 -18.36
CA ASP A 322 -33.98 11.96 -17.66
C ASP A 322 -34.19 13.32 -18.34
N ILE A 323 -33.13 13.94 -18.87
CA ILE A 323 -33.22 15.20 -19.64
C ILE A 323 -33.92 14.96 -20.97
N GLU A 324 -33.60 13.87 -21.68
CA GLU A 324 -34.23 13.50 -22.94
C GLU A 324 -35.74 13.23 -22.74
N ALA A 325 -36.13 12.53 -21.68
CA ALA A 325 -37.53 12.23 -21.36
C ALA A 325 -38.37 13.45 -20.95
N ILE A 326 -37.76 14.54 -20.48
CA ILE A 326 -38.44 15.81 -20.19
C ILE A 326 -38.58 16.69 -21.44
N SER A 327 -37.79 16.40 -22.49
CA SER A 327 -37.79 17.14 -23.75
C SER A 327 -38.75 16.59 -24.82
N GLU A 328 -39.37 15.43 -24.57
CA GLU A 328 -40.47 14.85 -25.36
C GLU A 328 -41.85 15.22 -24.78
#